data_AF-A0A077NQK9-F1
#
_entry.id   AF-A0A077NQK9-F1
#
_cell.length_a   1.000
_cell.length_b   1.000
_cell.length_c   1.000
_cell.angle_alpha   90.00
_cell.angle_beta   90.00
_cell.angle_gamma   90.00
#
_symmetry.space_group_name_H-M   'P 1'
#
loop_
_entity.id
_entity.type
_entity.pdbx_description
1 polymer ?
#
loop_
_entity_poly.entity_id
_entity_poly.type
_entity_poly.pdbx_seq_one_letter_code
_entity_poly.pdbx_strand_id
1 'polypeptide(L)'
;MYHGDHATDWFAKNLGLTETKKQAENAYPKTGGHIEGKVYADNDIEAKGWIGGKEVYKRTPNGKDWDLIYSRSESNERYALKRSHEMFSCGGVDVDATHEWAGVKLKNANGYYVQLSARPHDDAEMLTVFYRSGDGSGTKTHHYASLRKKSGQIALLSDVADNASIGISQSWQDVKSQRTGGMAYTNNTGRPIAVFVTSRKRETLHAIGIGAKVNGIQVAYDWCGSDGSQAILSAFFIVPTDAKYAVNAHLGSEGNFIESWVELR
;
A
#
# COMPACT_ATOMS: atom_id res chain seq x y z
N MET A 1 29.36 28.70 -85.97
CA MET A 1 28.42 28.40 -84.87
C MET A 1 27.04 28.89 -85.29
N TYR A 2 26.24 28.02 -85.92
CA TYR A 2 24.81 28.25 -86.14
C TYR A 2 24.07 27.56 -84.99
N HIS A 3 23.24 28.31 -84.26
CA HIS A 3 22.49 27.82 -83.10
C HIS A 3 21.51 26.70 -83.49
N GLY A 4 21.73 25.48 -82.96
CA GLY A 4 20.97 24.28 -83.27
C GLY A 4 19.56 24.20 -82.66
N ASP A 5 19.23 25.06 -81.69
CA ASP A 5 17.96 24.95 -80.94
C ASP A 5 16.74 25.42 -81.75
N HIS A 6 16.92 26.32 -82.72
CA HIS A 6 15.81 26.87 -83.49
C HIS A 6 15.20 25.90 -84.52
N ALA A 7 15.99 24.95 -85.03
CA ALA A 7 15.51 23.97 -86.03
C ALA A 7 14.66 22.86 -85.39
N THR A 8 15.04 22.41 -84.19
CA THR A 8 14.36 21.36 -83.43
C THR A 8 13.00 21.82 -82.90
N ASP A 9 12.91 23.06 -82.42
CA ASP A 9 11.64 23.61 -81.92
C ASP A 9 10.64 23.88 -83.04
N TRP A 10 11.11 24.31 -84.22
CA TRP A 10 10.25 24.51 -85.39
C TRP A 10 9.67 23.18 -85.91
N PHE A 11 10.47 22.11 -85.95
CA PHE A 11 10.01 20.80 -86.40
C PHE A 11 9.01 20.17 -85.42
N ALA A 12 9.28 20.25 -84.11
CA ALA A 12 8.36 19.77 -83.08
C ALA A 12 7.02 20.51 -83.11
N LYS A 13 7.04 21.82 -83.42
CA LYS A 13 5.84 22.63 -83.57
C LYS A 13 4.97 22.20 -84.75
N ASN A 14 5.56 21.94 -85.92
CA ASN A 14 4.81 21.52 -87.10
C ASN A 14 4.26 20.08 -87.01
N LEU A 15 4.84 19.24 -86.15
CA LEU A 15 4.30 17.91 -85.83
C LEU A 15 3.23 17.93 -84.73
N GLY A 16 2.91 19.10 -84.16
CA GLY A 16 1.94 19.22 -83.06
C GLY A 16 2.46 18.66 -81.72
N LEU A 17 3.77 18.47 -81.58
CA LEU A 17 4.40 17.83 -80.41
C LEU A 17 4.87 18.82 -79.34
N THR A 18 4.65 20.13 -79.53
CA THR A 18 5.10 21.16 -78.59
C THR A 18 4.59 20.94 -77.18
N GLU A 19 3.31 20.61 -77.00
CA GLU A 19 2.72 20.38 -75.68
C GLU A 19 3.23 19.08 -75.05
N THR A 20 3.39 18.02 -75.85
CA THR A 20 3.96 16.75 -75.39
C THR A 20 5.40 16.92 -74.90
N LYS A 21 6.22 17.69 -75.61
CA LYS A 21 7.59 18.02 -75.18
C LYS A 21 7.58 18.74 -73.84
N LYS A 22 6.74 19.77 -73.69
CA LYS A 22 6.61 20.53 -72.44
C LYS A 22 6.13 19.67 -71.26
N GLN A 23 5.18 18.76 -71.49
CA GLN A 23 4.71 17.83 -70.46
C GLN A 23 5.78 16.82 -70.05
N ALA A 24 6.56 16.32 -71.01
CA ALA A 24 7.67 15.41 -70.73
C ALA A 24 8.79 16.08 -69.94
N GLU A 25 9.13 17.34 -70.24
CA GLU A 25 10.12 18.14 -69.50
C GLU A 25 9.71 18.39 -68.05
N ASN A 26 8.40 18.44 -67.76
CA ASN A 26 7.85 18.67 -66.42
C ASN A 26 7.28 17.39 -65.76
N ALA A 27 7.52 16.22 -66.34
CA ALA A 27 7.03 14.96 -65.79
C ALA A 27 7.82 14.56 -64.53
N TYR A 28 7.15 13.87 -63.59
CA TYR A 28 7.84 13.38 -62.40
C TYR A 28 8.95 12.38 -62.72
N PRO A 29 10.15 12.55 -62.13
CA PRO A 29 11.28 11.68 -62.41
C PRO A 29 11.05 10.27 -61.87
N LYS A 30 11.30 9.24 -62.69
CA LYS A 30 11.11 7.83 -62.31
C LYS A 30 12.31 7.20 -61.58
N THR A 31 13.50 7.80 -61.67
CA THR A 31 14.75 7.23 -61.16
C THR A 31 15.57 8.26 -60.35
N GLY A 32 14.89 8.98 -59.45
CA GLY A 32 15.49 10.02 -58.62
C GLY A 32 15.45 11.41 -59.25
N GLY A 33 15.24 12.43 -58.42
CA GLY A 33 15.13 13.84 -58.82
C GLY A 33 14.44 14.68 -57.74
N HIS A 34 14.34 15.99 -57.96
CA HIS A 34 13.63 16.91 -57.06
C HIS A 34 12.23 17.19 -57.62
N ILE A 35 11.23 17.19 -56.74
CA ILE A 35 9.88 17.64 -57.06
C ILE A 35 9.65 18.94 -56.29
N GLU A 36 9.45 20.03 -57.02
CA GLU A 36 9.07 21.32 -56.43
C GLU A 36 7.55 21.48 -56.48
N GLY A 37 6.91 21.68 -55.32
CA GLY A 37 5.47 21.91 -55.21
C GLY A 37 4.72 20.87 -54.38
N LYS A 38 3.38 20.90 -54.47
CA LYS A 38 2.49 19.98 -53.74
C LYS A 38 2.20 18.75 -54.59
N VAL A 39 2.33 17.57 -54.00
CA VAL A 39 1.85 16.31 -54.60
C VAL A 39 0.52 15.97 -53.96
N TYR A 40 -0.53 15.87 -54.78
CA TYR A 40 -1.84 15.39 -54.38
C TYR A 40 -2.01 13.97 -54.90
N ALA A 41 -2.41 13.05 -54.03
CA ALA A 41 -2.81 11.70 -54.40
C ALA A 41 -4.27 11.52 -54.00
N ASP A 42 -5.09 10.99 -54.91
CA ASP A 42 -6.51 10.73 -54.66
C ASP A 42 -6.72 9.47 -53.80
N ASN A 43 -5.67 8.66 -53.64
CA ASN A 43 -5.65 7.44 -52.85
C ASN A 43 -4.32 7.33 -52.08
N ASP A 44 -3.99 6.12 -51.60
CA ASP A 44 -2.79 5.86 -50.81
C ASP A 44 -1.50 6.02 -51.63
N ILE A 45 -0.46 6.56 -50.96
CA ILE A 45 0.91 6.58 -51.46
C ILE A 45 1.64 5.38 -50.86
N GLU A 46 1.85 4.34 -51.67
CA GLU A 46 2.68 3.20 -51.29
C GLU A 46 4.15 3.42 -51.71
N ALA A 47 5.09 3.29 -50.77
CA ALA A 47 6.52 3.31 -51.07
C ALA A 47 7.19 2.03 -50.59
N LYS A 48 8.04 1.45 -51.44
CA LYS A 48 8.91 0.31 -51.09
C LYS A 48 10.20 0.73 -50.36
N GLY A 49 10.38 2.02 -50.13
CA GLY A 49 11.55 2.62 -49.47
C GLY A 49 11.14 3.59 -48.37
N TRP A 50 12.02 4.52 -48.02
CA TRP A 50 11.76 5.50 -46.96
C TRP A 50 10.93 6.68 -47.49
N ILE A 51 9.82 6.99 -46.80
CA ILE A 51 9.15 8.29 -46.89
C ILE A 51 9.50 9.05 -45.61
N GLY A 52 10.17 10.18 -45.74
CA GLY A 52 10.39 11.05 -44.61
C GLY A 52 10.84 12.44 -45.02
N GLY A 53 10.82 13.34 -44.04
CA GLY A 53 11.18 14.73 -44.20
C GLY A 53 11.52 15.33 -42.84
N LYS A 54 11.92 16.61 -42.85
CA LYS A 54 12.19 17.36 -41.61
C LYS A 54 10.96 17.37 -40.69
N GLU A 55 9.78 17.47 -41.30
CA GLU A 55 8.48 17.49 -40.61
C GLU A 55 7.45 16.73 -41.47
N VAL A 56 6.63 15.91 -40.83
CA VAL A 56 5.53 15.18 -41.49
C VAL A 56 4.25 15.50 -40.71
N TYR A 57 3.25 16.04 -41.40
CA TYR A 57 1.99 16.48 -40.81
C TYR A 57 0.80 15.65 -41.33
N LYS A 58 -0.15 15.33 -40.46
CA LYS A 58 -1.48 14.82 -40.83
C LYS A 58 -2.45 15.97 -40.81
N ARG A 59 -3.32 16.04 -41.80
CA ARG A 59 -4.46 16.96 -41.75
C ARG A 59 -5.45 16.46 -40.72
N THR A 60 -5.96 17.34 -39.87
CA THR A 60 -6.98 16.97 -38.90
C THR A 60 -8.31 16.64 -39.62
N PRO A 61 -9.21 15.85 -39.00
CA PRO A 61 -10.47 15.45 -39.63
C PRO A 61 -11.38 16.61 -40.04
N ASN A 62 -11.20 17.79 -39.43
CA ASN A 62 -11.97 19.01 -39.76
C ASN A 62 -11.50 19.68 -41.07
N GLY A 63 -10.42 19.20 -41.68
CA GLY A 63 -9.86 19.71 -42.93
C GLY A 63 -9.23 21.10 -42.82
N LYS A 64 -9.12 21.69 -41.63
CA LYS A 64 -8.63 23.06 -41.43
C LYS A 64 -7.25 23.12 -40.76
N ASP A 65 -6.91 22.12 -39.96
CA ASP A 65 -5.67 22.13 -39.15
C ASP A 65 -4.73 20.98 -39.53
N TRP A 66 -3.49 21.04 -39.03
CA TRP A 66 -2.44 20.07 -39.28
C TRP A 66 -1.76 19.68 -37.95
N ASP A 67 -1.62 18.37 -37.70
CA ASP A 67 -0.90 17.81 -36.56
C ASP A 67 0.43 17.22 -37.02
N LEU A 68 1.52 17.46 -36.30
CA LEU A 68 2.79 16.76 -36.53
C LEU A 68 2.63 15.27 -36.20
N ILE A 69 2.94 14.38 -37.14
CA ILE A 69 2.70 12.93 -36.97
C ILE A 69 3.82 12.27 -36.16
N TYR A 70 5.07 12.76 -36.27
CA TYR A 70 6.22 12.18 -35.59
C TYR A 70 7.28 13.25 -35.29
N SER A 71 7.67 13.40 -34.02
CA SER A 71 8.98 13.93 -33.65
C SER A 71 9.71 12.92 -32.76
N ARG A 72 10.94 12.56 -33.15
CA ARG A 72 11.81 11.63 -32.39
C ARG A 72 12.12 12.16 -30.99
N SER A 73 12.09 13.49 -30.81
CA SER A 73 12.31 14.17 -29.54
C SER A 73 11.11 14.06 -28.59
N GLU A 74 9.86 14.16 -29.05
CA GLU A 74 8.70 14.06 -28.13
C GLU A 74 8.56 12.70 -27.46
N SER A 75 8.84 11.62 -28.19
CA SER A 75 8.68 10.26 -27.66
C SER A 75 9.76 9.89 -26.64
N ASN A 76 10.96 10.46 -26.76
CA ASN A 76 12.10 10.14 -25.89
C ASN A 76 12.19 11.06 -24.67
N GLU A 77 11.70 12.30 -24.77
CA GLU A 77 11.97 13.33 -23.75
C GLU A 77 10.78 13.59 -22.82
N ARG A 78 9.57 13.15 -23.17
CA ARG A 78 8.38 13.66 -22.47
C ARG A 78 7.46 12.62 -21.87
N TYR A 79 7.16 11.47 -22.50
CA TYR A 79 6.20 10.56 -21.89
C TYR A 79 6.18 9.11 -22.42
N ALA A 80 5.81 8.18 -21.53
CA ALA A 80 4.83 7.14 -21.81
C ALA A 80 3.41 7.71 -21.59
N LEU A 81 2.95 8.66 -22.41
CA LEU A 81 1.62 9.29 -22.25
C LEU A 81 0.67 8.46 -23.09
N LYS A 82 -0.19 7.71 -22.42
CA LYS A 82 -1.31 7.06 -23.07
C LYS A 82 -2.55 7.93 -22.91
N ARG A 83 -3.00 8.57 -23.99
CA ARG A 83 -4.24 9.37 -24.02
C ARG A 83 -5.50 8.52 -24.21
N SER A 84 -5.36 7.23 -24.47
CA SER A 84 -6.45 6.28 -24.72
C SER A 84 -6.65 5.32 -23.54
N HIS A 85 -7.89 4.95 -23.22
CA HIS A 85 -8.23 3.90 -22.23
C HIS A 85 -7.82 2.46 -22.66
N GLU A 86 -7.07 2.30 -23.74
CA GLU A 86 -6.65 0.99 -24.23
C GLU A 86 -5.68 0.29 -23.25
N MET A 87 -5.76 -1.03 -23.19
CA MET A 87 -4.88 -1.88 -22.37
C MET A 87 -3.41 -1.58 -22.67
N PHE A 88 -2.62 -1.34 -21.63
CA PHE A 88 -1.16 -1.18 -21.70
C PHE A 88 -0.51 -2.27 -20.88
N SER A 89 0.38 -3.04 -21.50
CA SER A 89 1.24 -3.99 -20.83
C SER A 89 2.68 -3.48 -20.88
N CYS A 90 3.34 -3.49 -19.72
CA CYS A 90 4.78 -3.25 -19.60
C CYS A 90 5.35 -4.36 -18.72
N GLY A 91 6.55 -4.83 -19.06
CA GLY A 91 7.10 -6.08 -18.50
C GLY A 91 7.45 -6.07 -17.01
N GLY A 92 7.43 -4.91 -16.34
CA GLY A 92 7.75 -4.76 -14.90
C GLY A 92 8.48 -3.44 -14.64
N VAL A 93 7.74 -2.36 -14.39
CA VAL A 93 8.31 -0.98 -14.35
C VAL A 93 9.32 -0.81 -13.23
N ASP A 94 10.52 -0.33 -13.61
CA ASP A 94 11.64 0.05 -12.73
C ASP A 94 11.74 1.60 -12.65
N VAL A 95 11.87 2.13 -11.43
CA VAL A 95 11.85 3.58 -11.16
C VAL A 95 13.18 3.97 -10.52
N ASP A 96 14.13 4.37 -11.36
CA ASP A 96 15.42 4.94 -10.92
C ASP A 96 15.20 6.38 -10.47
N ALA A 97 15.31 6.61 -9.15
CA ALA A 97 15.25 7.93 -8.57
C ALA A 97 16.66 8.40 -8.22
N THR A 98 17.04 9.60 -8.64
CA THR A 98 18.30 10.24 -8.24
C THR A 98 18.32 10.71 -6.77
N HIS A 99 17.34 10.27 -5.95
CA HIS A 99 17.18 10.65 -4.55
C HIS A 99 16.73 9.46 -3.69
N GLU A 100 17.01 9.51 -2.39
CA GLU A 100 16.81 8.41 -1.42
C GLU A 100 15.34 8.06 -1.10
N TRP A 101 14.39 8.69 -1.78
CA TRP A 101 12.95 8.62 -1.47
C TRP A 101 12.13 8.15 -2.69
N ALA A 102 12.66 7.16 -3.42
CA ALA A 102 12.03 6.60 -4.61
C ALA A 102 10.58 6.15 -4.33
N GLY A 103 9.68 6.28 -5.31
CA GLY A 103 8.29 5.92 -5.07
C GLY A 103 7.35 6.12 -6.26
N VAL A 104 6.12 5.64 -6.08
CA VAL A 104 5.02 5.75 -7.05
C VAL A 104 3.91 6.61 -6.44
N LYS A 105 3.37 7.57 -7.20
CA LYS A 105 2.33 8.51 -6.77
C LYS A 105 1.13 8.47 -7.72
N LEU A 106 -0.06 8.27 -7.15
CA LEU A 106 -1.34 8.33 -7.87
C LEU A 106 -2.14 9.52 -7.34
N LYS A 107 -2.23 10.59 -8.14
CA LYS A 107 -2.88 11.86 -7.77
C LYS A 107 -4.24 12.00 -8.45
N ASN A 108 -5.26 12.41 -7.69
CA ASN A 108 -6.58 12.73 -8.22
C ASN A 108 -6.69 14.23 -8.58
N ALA A 109 -7.78 14.58 -9.28
CA ALA A 109 -8.05 15.95 -9.73
C ALA A 109 -8.18 16.96 -8.57
N ASN A 110 -8.57 16.50 -7.37
CA ASN A 110 -8.78 17.32 -6.19
C ASN A 110 -7.50 17.59 -5.40
N GLY A 111 -6.33 17.18 -5.90
CA GLY A 111 -5.04 17.41 -5.25
C GLY A 111 -4.67 16.38 -4.17
N TYR A 112 -5.52 15.38 -3.94
CA TYR A 112 -5.22 14.25 -3.06
C TYR A 112 -4.47 13.16 -3.81
N TYR A 113 -3.65 12.41 -3.10
CA TYR A 113 -2.88 11.33 -3.69
C TYR A 113 -2.54 10.22 -2.71
N VAL A 114 -2.36 9.03 -3.27
CA VAL A 114 -1.71 7.91 -2.60
C VAL A 114 -0.27 7.83 -3.11
N GLN A 115 0.68 7.65 -2.19
CA GLN A 115 2.10 7.48 -2.52
C GLN A 115 2.67 6.25 -1.84
N LEU A 116 3.27 5.36 -2.61
CA LEU A 116 4.21 4.34 -2.12
C LEU A 116 5.60 4.97 -2.14
N SER A 117 6.24 5.13 -1.00
CA SER A 117 7.57 5.74 -0.88
C SER A 117 8.53 4.80 -0.18
N ALA A 118 9.60 4.43 -0.86
CA ALA A 118 10.81 3.98 -0.18
C ALA A 118 11.34 5.12 0.70
N ARG A 119 12.08 4.73 1.74
CA ARG A 119 12.77 5.65 2.63
C ARG A 119 14.28 5.43 2.53
N PRO A 120 15.09 6.42 2.99
CA PRO A 120 16.53 6.30 3.02
C PRO A 120 17.04 5.01 3.65
N HIS A 121 18.22 4.56 3.22
CA HIS A 121 18.80 3.30 3.68
C HIS A 121 19.04 3.26 5.19
N ASP A 122 19.14 4.40 5.86
CA ASP A 122 19.37 4.46 7.30
C ASP A 122 18.07 4.63 8.13
N ASP A 123 16.90 4.78 7.49
CA ASP A 123 15.61 4.88 8.19
C ASP A 123 15.18 3.52 8.77
N ALA A 124 14.51 3.49 9.92
CA ALA A 124 13.99 2.25 10.51
C ALA A 124 12.85 1.62 9.66
N GLU A 125 12.17 2.45 8.87
CA GLU A 125 11.09 2.10 7.95
C GLU A 125 11.64 1.93 6.53
N MET A 126 11.26 0.87 5.83
CA MET A 126 11.72 0.60 4.45
C MET A 126 10.73 1.11 3.40
N LEU A 127 9.44 1.12 3.72
CA LEU A 127 8.37 1.52 2.81
C LEU A 127 7.27 2.21 3.60
N THR A 128 6.73 3.29 3.08
CA THR A 128 5.51 3.91 3.61
C THR A 128 4.49 4.12 2.51
N VAL A 129 3.25 3.72 2.80
CA VAL A 129 2.06 4.08 2.02
C VAL A 129 1.46 5.32 2.65
N PHE A 130 1.39 6.41 1.89
CA PHE A 130 0.83 7.69 2.35
C PHE A 130 -0.50 7.98 1.67
N TYR A 131 -1.44 8.55 2.42
CA TYR A 131 -2.55 9.32 1.89
C TYR A 131 -2.34 10.81 2.23
N ARG A 132 -2.20 11.63 1.19
CA ARG A 132 -1.74 13.02 1.29
C ARG A 132 -2.59 13.96 0.44
N SER A 133 -2.55 15.24 0.76
CA SER A 133 -3.01 16.32 -0.12
C SER A 133 -1.88 17.32 -0.35
N GLY A 134 -1.86 17.94 -1.52
CA GLY A 134 -1.00 19.10 -1.79
C GLY A 134 -1.78 20.20 -2.48
N ASP A 135 -1.76 21.38 -1.90
CA ASP A 135 -2.00 22.67 -2.55
C ASP A 135 -0.63 23.30 -2.88
N GLY A 136 -0.56 24.25 -3.81
CA GLY A 136 0.71 24.80 -4.33
C GLY A 136 1.69 25.41 -3.31
N SER A 137 1.42 25.33 -2.00
CA SER A 137 2.25 25.78 -0.89
C SER A 137 2.84 24.64 -0.03
N GLY A 138 2.44 23.38 -0.19
CA GLY A 138 3.01 22.29 0.63
C GLY A 138 2.34 20.92 0.50
N THR A 139 2.79 19.96 1.31
CA THR A 139 2.22 18.61 1.40
C THR A 139 1.71 18.35 2.81
N LYS A 140 0.44 17.94 2.93
CA LYS A 140 -0.17 17.48 4.19
C LYS A 140 -0.37 15.96 4.15
N THR A 141 0.13 15.25 5.16
CA THR A 141 -0.14 13.82 5.37
C THR A 141 -1.38 13.66 6.24
N HIS A 142 -2.38 12.91 5.76
CA HIS A 142 -3.60 12.61 6.50
C HIS A 142 -3.50 11.25 7.19
N HIS A 143 -3.05 10.23 6.44
CA HIS A 143 -2.87 8.87 6.94
C HIS A 143 -1.61 8.24 6.35
N TYR A 144 -1.01 7.30 7.07
CA TYR A 144 0.08 6.49 6.56
C TYR A 144 0.15 5.12 7.23
N ALA A 145 0.76 4.17 6.53
CA ALA A 145 1.16 2.88 7.07
C ALA A 145 2.58 2.57 6.61
N SER A 146 3.43 2.13 7.55
CA SER A 146 4.84 1.87 7.28
C SER A 146 5.22 0.42 7.51
N LEU A 147 6.11 -0.09 6.66
CA LEU A 147 6.80 -1.36 6.85
C LEU A 147 8.20 -1.10 7.38
N ARG A 148 8.60 -1.83 8.43
CA ARG A 148 9.95 -1.74 9.02
C ARG A 148 10.94 -2.65 8.32
N LYS A 149 12.24 -2.38 8.48
CA LYS A 149 13.35 -3.26 8.07
C LYS A 149 13.43 -4.50 8.96
N LYS A 150 12.41 -5.34 8.90
CA LYS A 150 12.31 -6.61 9.61
C LYS A 150 11.78 -7.68 8.67
N SER A 151 12.37 -8.86 8.75
CA SER A 151 11.83 -10.05 8.10
C SER A 151 10.82 -10.73 9.03
N GLY A 152 9.72 -11.23 8.47
CA GLY A 152 8.66 -11.90 9.22
C GLY A 152 7.30 -11.78 8.55
N GLN A 153 6.27 -12.28 9.22
CA GLN A 153 4.87 -12.09 8.81
C GLN A 153 4.30 -10.85 9.51
N ILE A 154 3.50 -10.07 8.78
CA ILE A 154 2.69 -9.00 9.38
C ILE A 154 1.50 -9.67 10.06
N ALA A 155 1.36 -9.49 11.38
CA ALA A 155 0.20 -9.97 12.10
C ALA A 155 -1.04 -9.16 11.72
N LEU A 156 -2.13 -9.86 11.39
CA LEU A 156 -3.47 -9.28 11.30
C LEU A 156 -4.00 -8.96 12.70
N LEU A 157 -5.06 -8.15 12.78
CA LEU A 157 -5.74 -7.89 14.04
C LEU A 157 -6.28 -9.18 14.66
N SER A 158 -6.77 -10.12 13.83
CA SER A 158 -7.19 -11.45 14.27
C SER A 158 -6.03 -12.22 14.89
N ASP A 159 -4.82 -12.18 14.33
CA ASP A 159 -3.68 -12.90 14.90
C ASP A 159 -3.31 -12.38 16.29
N VAL A 160 -3.59 -11.11 16.58
CA VAL A 160 -3.44 -10.52 17.93
C VAL A 160 -4.64 -10.86 18.83
N ALA A 161 -5.85 -10.82 18.28
CA ALA A 161 -7.09 -11.07 19.01
C ALA A 161 -7.27 -12.55 19.38
N ASP A 162 -6.88 -13.46 18.49
CA ASP A 162 -6.92 -14.92 18.62
C ASP A 162 -5.78 -15.43 19.50
N ASN A 163 -4.67 -14.69 19.61
CA ASN A 163 -3.62 -14.95 20.60
C ASN A 163 -4.08 -14.72 22.05
N ALA A 164 -5.36 -14.39 22.27
CA ALA A 164 -6.00 -14.31 23.58
C ALA A 164 -5.12 -13.57 24.61
N SER A 165 -4.50 -12.48 24.20
CA SER A 165 -3.59 -11.76 25.09
C SER A 165 -4.39 -11.13 26.23
N ILE A 166 -3.87 -11.29 27.45
CA ILE A 166 -4.49 -10.74 28.66
C ILE A 166 -4.55 -9.21 28.58
N GLY A 167 -5.67 -8.62 29.00
CA GLY A 167 -5.91 -7.17 29.07
C GLY A 167 -6.47 -6.52 27.81
N ILE A 168 -6.51 -7.20 26.66
CA ILE A 168 -7.14 -6.63 25.44
C ILE A 168 -8.65 -6.89 25.49
N SER A 169 -9.43 -5.82 25.44
CA SER A 169 -10.90 -5.86 25.46
C SER A 169 -11.50 -6.57 26.70
N GLN A 170 -10.77 -6.55 27.83
CA GLN A 170 -11.21 -7.07 29.12
C GLN A 170 -11.46 -5.92 30.10
N SER A 171 -12.29 -6.17 31.11
CA SER A 171 -12.55 -5.22 32.20
C SER A 171 -12.51 -5.93 33.55
N TRP A 172 -12.15 -5.20 34.61
CA TRP A 172 -12.25 -5.74 35.96
C TRP A 172 -13.71 -5.90 36.36
N GLN A 173 -14.08 -7.10 36.79
CA GLN A 173 -15.40 -7.44 37.30
C GLN A 173 -15.28 -7.91 38.74
N ASP A 174 -16.10 -7.34 39.63
CA ASP A 174 -16.31 -7.91 40.96
C ASP A 174 -17.23 -9.13 40.83
N VAL A 175 -16.67 -10.30 41.17
CA VAL A 175 -17.36 -11.59 41.08
C VAL A 175 -17.52 -12.23 42.45
N LYS A 176 -17.29 -11.49 43.55
CA LYS A 176 -17.29 -12.04 44.90
C LYS A 176 -18.59 -12.76 45.24
N SER A 177 -19.74 -12.24 44.82
CA SER A 177 -21.06 -12.87 45.04
C SER A 177 -21.27 -14.18 44.26
N GLN A 178 -20.44 -14.44 43.24
CA GLN A 178 -20.50 -15.61 42.37
C GLN A 178 -19.42 -16.65 42.70
N ARG A 179 -18.57 -16.36 43.69
CA ARG A 179 -17.39 -17.15 44.03
C ARG A 179 -17.38 -17.51 45.51
N THR A 180 -16.94 -18.71 45.81
CA THR A 180 -16.83 -19.25 47.17
C THR A 180 -15.47 -19.90 47.32
N GLY A 181 -14.78 -19.62 48.42
CA GLY A 181 -13.47 -20.20 48.69
C GLY A 181 -13.52 -21.73 48.73
N GLY A 182 -12.52 -22.37 48.14
CA GLY A 182 -12.41 -23.83 48.06
C GLY A 182 -13.16 -24.48 46.90
N MET A 183 -14.04 -23.74 46.20
CA MET A 183 -14.72 -24.23 45.00
C MET A 183 -13.86 -24.07 43.76
N ALA A 184 -13.96 -25.03 42.83
CA ALA A 184 -13.31 -24.97 41.54
C ALA A 184 -14.21 -24.31 40.48
N TYR A 185 -13.64 -23.40 39.70
CA TYR A 185 -14.26 -22.67 38.61
C TYR A 185 -13.52 -22.94 37.31
N THR A 186 -14.18 -22.80 36.16
CA THR A 186 -13.55 -22.94 34.83
C THR A 186 -13.57 -21.59 34.14
N ASN A 187 -12.44 -21.19 33.56
CA ASN A 187 -12.37 -19.98 32.74
C ASN A 187 -12.97 -20.23 31.35
N ASN A 188 -14.28 -19.99 31.23
CA ASN A 188 -15.03 -20.18 29.98
C ASN A 188 -15.19 -18.87 29.18
N THR A 189 -14.29 -17.91 29.35
CA THR A 189 -14.39 -16.61 28.66
C THR A 189 -13.84 -16.64 27.23
N GLY A 190 -13.17 -17.73 26.84
CA GLY A 190 -12.41 -17.83 25.59
C GLY A 190 -11.09 -17.07 25.61
N ARG A 191 -10.68 -16.51 26.76
CA ARG A 191 -9.42 -15.77 26.94
C ARG A 191 -8.82 -16.02 28.32
N PRO A 192 -7.49 -15.95 28.51
CA PRO A 192 -6.87 -15.86 29.82
C PRO A 192 -7.49 -14.75 30.67
N ILE A 193 -7.74 -15.04 31.95
CA ILE A 193 -8.20 -14.05 32.94
C ILE A 193 -7.12 -13.81 33.98
N ALA A 194 -7.07 -12.59 34.53
CA ALA A 194 -6.34 -12.33 35.76
C ALA A 194 -7.30 -12.41 36.94
N VAL A 195 -6.89 -13.08 38.02
CA VAL A 195 -7.69 -13.20 39.23
C VAL A 195 -6.95 -12.54 40.38
N PHE A 196 -7.64 -11.66 41.11
CA PHE A 196 -7.13 -11.05 42.33
C PHE A 196 -8.12 -11.28 43.45
N VAL A 197 -7.64 -11.86 44.55
CA VAL A 197 -8.45 -12.23 45.71
C VAL A 197 -7.78 -11.70 46.96
N THR A 198 -8.56 -11.15 47.89
CA THR A 198 -8.05 -10.79 49.23
C THR A 198 -8.76 -11.57 50.32
N SER A 199 -8.04 -11.88 51.38
CA SER A 199 -8.66 -12.38 52.61
C SER A 199 -9.40 -11.26 53.33
N ARG A 200 -10.28 -11.65 54.26
CA ARG A 200 -10.72 -10.76 55.32
C ARG A 200 -9.54 -10.33 56.18
N LYS A 201 -9.72 -9.23 56.90
CA LYS A 201 -8.80 -8.83 57.95
C LYS A 201 -8.90 -9.84 59.10
N ARG A 202 -7.76 -10.39 59.49
CA ARG A 202 -7.66 -11.20 60.70
C ARG A 202 -7.76 -10.30 61.93
N GLU A 203 -8.76 -10.55 62.79
CA GLU A 203 -8.95 -9.82 64.06
C GLU A 203 -8.54 -10.63 65.30
N THR A 204 -8.36 -11.94 65.18
CA THR A 204 -7.97 -12.86 66.28
C THR A 204 -6.65 -13.58 65.97
N LEU A 205 -5.94 -14.04 67.01
CA LEU A 205 -4.64 -14.69 66.89
C LEU A 205 -4.75 -16.13 66.36
N HIS A 206 -4.93 -16.28 65.05
CA HIS A 206 -4.90 -17.56 64.34
C HIS A 206 -4.03 -17.46 63.08
N ALA A 207 -3.45 -18.57 62.64
CA ALA A 207 -2.76 -18.60 61.35
C ALA A 207 -3.75 -18.25 60.22
N ILE A 208 -3.31 -17.45 59.26
CA ILE A 208 -4.10 -17.11 58.08
C ILE A 208 -3.32 -17.51 56.83
N GLY A 209 -3.99 -18.08 55.84
CA GLY A 209 -3.38 -18.43 54.56
C GLY A 209 -4.34 -18.18 53.42
N ILE A 210 -3.80 -17.83 52.25
CA ILE A 210 -4.52 -17.78 50.98
C ILE A 210 -3.71 -18.52 49.92
N GLY A 211 -4.38 -19.30 49.08
CA GLY A 211 -3.70 -20.05 48.03
C GLY A 211 -4.60 -20.25 46.82
N ALA A 212 -3.97 -20.29 45.66
CA ALA A 212 -4.64 -20.52 44.38
C ALA A 212 -4.03 -21.70 43.65
N LYS A 213 -4.89 -22.49 43.01
CA LYS A 213 -4.49 -23.58 42.12
C LYS A 213 -5.09 -23.38 40.73
N VAL A 214 -4.33 -23.70 39.69
CA VAL A 214 -4.78 -23.76 38.30
C VAL A 214 -4.45 -25.15 37.78
N ASN A 215 -5.45 -25.90 37.31
CA ASN A 215 -5.34 -27.31 36.91
C ASN A 215 -4.63 -28.18 37.97
N GLY A 216 -4.87 -27.88 39.26
CA GLY A 216 -4.25 -28.57 40.39
C GLY A 216 -2.85 -28.08 40.78
N ILE A 217 -2.20 -27.26 39.94
CA ILE A 217 -0.88 -26.68 40.21
C ILE A 217 -1.05 -25.44 41.10
N GLN A 218 -0.32 -25.36 42.21
CA GLN A 218 -0.32 -24.19 43.10
C GLN A 218 0.44 -23.04 42.43
N VAL A 219 -0.28 -21.98 42.08
CA VAL A 219 0.24 -20.82 41.33
C VAL A 219 0.41 -19.57 42.19
N ALA A 220 -0.26 -19.54 43.35
CA ALA A 220 -0.09 -18.49 44.35
C ALA A 220 -0.28 -19.07 45.75
N TYR A 221 0.47 -18.55 46.71
CA TYR A 221 0.38 -18.93 48.11
C TYR A 221 0.99 -17.87 49.01
N ASP A 222 0.22 -17.43 49.99
CA ASP A 222 0.69 -16.57 51.07
C ASP A 222 0.18 -17.11 52.40
N TRP A 223 1.00 -16.93 53.43
CA TRP A 223 0.70 -17.41 54.78
C TRP A 223 1.28 -16.49 55.84
N CYS A 224 0.56 -16.34 56.94
CA CYS A 224 0.98 -15.62 58.13
C CYS A 224 0.68 -16.45 59.39
N GLY A 225 1.69 -16.58 60.26
CA GLY A 225 1.62 -17.29 61.54
C GLY A 225 0.67 -16.65 62.55
N SER A 226 0.39 -17.37 63.64
CA SER A 226 -0.57 -16.99 64.69
C SER A 226 -0.10 -15.88 65.64
N ASP A 227 1.17 -15.50 65.53
CA ASP A 227 1.92 -14.61 66.44
C ASP A 227 2.10 -13.17 65.90
N GLY A 228 1.55 -12.87 64.72
CA GLY A 228 1.67 -11.56 64.05
C GLY A 228 0.52 -10.58 64.28
N SER A 229 0.73 -9.33 63.87
CA SER A 229 -0.28 -8.25 63.82
C SER A 229 -1.49 -8.59 62.92
N GLN A 230 -2.51 -7.71 62.90
CA GLN A 230 -3.64 -7.81 61.97
C GLN A 230 -3.12 -7.92 60.53
N ALA A 231 -3.57 -8.94 59.80
CA ALA A 231 -3.10 -9.24 58.45
C ALA A 231 -4.27 -9.35 57.47
N ILE A 232 -4.03 -8.89 56.25
CA ILE A 232 -4.84 -9.12 55.05
C ILE A 232 -3.88 -9.74 54.04
N LEU A 233 -4.21 -10.91 53.53
CA LEU A 233 -3.43 -11.56 52.47
C LEU A 233 -4.11 -11.36 51.13
N SER A 234 -3.34 -11.40 50.05
CA SER A 234 -3.86 -11.38 48.69
C SER A 234 -3.28 -12.52 47.87
N ALA A 235 -3.96 -12.90 46.80
CA ALA A 235 -3.45 -13.81 45.80
C ALA A 235 -3.73 -13.23 44.42
N PHE A 236 -2.70 -13.22 43.57
CA PHE A 236 -2.79 -12.84 42.17
C PHE A 236 -2.28 -13.96 41.28
N PHE A 237 -3.03 -14.31 40.25
CA PHE A 237 -2.63 -15.34 39.30
C PHE A 237 -3.39 -15.21 37.97
N ILE A 238 -2.87 -15.86 36.93
CA ILE A 238 -3.48 -15.92 35.60
C ILE A 238 -4.09 -17.31 35.41
N VAL A 239 -5.29 -17.36 34.83
CA VAL A 239 -5.98 -18.60 34.47
C VAL A 239 -6.10 -18.66 32.94
N PRO A 240 -5.44 -19.59 32.24
CA PRO A 240 -5.62 -19.78 30.80
C PRO A 240 -7.08 -20.07 30.42
N THR A 241 -7.42 -19.94 29.13
CA THR A 241 -8.73 -20.39 28.64
C THR A 241 -8.94 -21.87 28.96
N ASP A 242 -10.18 -22.23 29.31
CA ASP A 242 -10.62 -23.60 29.60
C ASP A 242 -9.94 -24.29 30.80
N ALA A 243 -9.04 -23.58 31.50
CA ALA A 243 -8.39 -24.08 32.69
C ALA A 243 -9.34 -24.00 33.91
N LYS A 244 -9.20 -24.97 34.81
CA LYS A 244 -9.89 -24.98 36.11
C LYS A 244 -9.03 -24.28 37.14
N TYR A 245 -9.63 -23.47 38.00
CA TYR A 245 -8.93 -22.80 39.08
C TYR A 245 -9.75 -22.81 40.36
N ALA A 246 -9.07 -22.77 41.49
CA ALA A 246 -9.69 -22.65 42.80
C ALA A 246 -8.83 -21.74 43.68
N VAL A 247 -9.49 -20.92 44.50
CA VAL A 247 -8.83 -20.10 45.52
C VAL A 247 -9.43 -20.47 46.86
N ASN A 248 -8.60 -20.62 47.88
CA ASN A 248 -9.07 -20.77 49.23
C ASN A 248 -8.31 -19.85 50.17
N ALA A 249 -9.02 -19.30 51.14
CA ALA A 249 -8.44 -18.54 52.24
C ALA A 249 -8.95 -19.14 53.55
N HIS A 250 -8.04 -19.33 54.50
CA HIS A 250 -8.31 -19.97 55.78
C HIS A 250 -7.89 -19.07 56.93
N LEU A 251 -8.69 -19.05 57.99
CA LEU A 251 -8.31 -18.52 59.30
C LEU A 251 -8.38 -19.67 60.32
N GLY A 252 -7.24 -20.08 60.87
CA GLY A 252 -7.16 -21.26 61.72
C GLY A 252 -7.62 -22.51 60.97
N SER A 253 -8.71 -23.13 61.43
CA SER A 253 -9.35 -24.29 60.78
C SER A 253 -10.61 -23.90 59.97
N GLU A 254 -10.99 -22.63 59.96
CA GLU A 254 -12.17 -22.14 59.24
C GLU A 254 -11.81 -21.85 57.78
N GLY A 255 -12.61 -22.37 56.85
CA GLY A 255 -12.50 -22.08 55.42
C GLY A 255 -13.30 -20.85 55.01
N ASN A 256 -13.10 -20.40 53.75
CA ASN A 256 -13.83 -19.29 53.12
C ASN A 256 -13.64 -17.92 53.82
N PHE A 257 -12.39 -17.58 54.14
CA PHE A 257 -12.01 -16.28 54.72
C PHE A 257 -11.71 -15.22 53.64
N ILE A 258 -12.42 -15.26 52.52
CA ILE A 258 -12.23 -14.36 51.37
C ILE A 258 -13.13 -13.13 51.51
N GLU A 259 -12.55 -11.93 51.34
CA GLU A 259 -13.26 -10.65 51.36
C GLU A 259 -13.60 -10.16 49.95
N SER A 260 -12.60 -10.02 49.08
CA SER A 260 -12.79 -9.56 47.71
C SER A 260 -12.36 -10.61 46.69
N TRP A 261 -13.02 -10.61 45.54
CA TRP A 261 -12.64 -11.46 44.40
C TRP A 261 -12.99 -10.72 43.12
N VAL A 262 -11.96 -10.29 42.39
CA VAL A 262 -12.11 -9.60 41.12
C VAL A 262 -11.40 -10.36 40.01
N GLU A 263 -11.97 -10.32 38.82
CA GLU A 263 -11.45 -10.96 37.62
C GLU A 263 -11.33 -9.92 36.50
N LEU A 264 -10.15 -9.81 35.86
CA LEU A 264 -10.00 -9.11 34.60
C LEU A 264 -10.41 -10.08 33.49
N ARG A 265 -11.57 -9.83 32.88
CA ARG A 265 -12.19 -10.75 31.92
C ARG A 265 -13.02 -10.07 30.86
#